data_AF-X1M8N0-F1
#
_entry.id   AF-X1M8N0-F1
#
_cell.length_a   1.000
_cell.length_b   1.000
_cell.length_c   1.000
_cell.angle_alpha   90.00
_cell.angle_beta   90.00
_cell.angle_gamma   90.00
#
_symmetry.space_group_name_H-M   'P 1'
#
loop_
_entity.id
_entity.type
_entity.pdbx_description
1 polymer ?
#
loop_
_entity_poly.entity_id
_entity_poly.type
_entity_poly.pdbx_seq_one_letter_code
_entity_poly.pdbx_strand_id
1 'polypeptide(L)'
;MDRTHWVMDYETLLNCFIAVFEDIKSKDREIFVIHKERNECLEFITFLERNILLEEWHVSFNGIGFDAQVTEHILENKEQLLEMSGEEVALFIYAKAQDTIQRQSEG
;
A
#
# COMPACT_ATOMS: atom_id res chain seq x y z
N MET A 1 -2.81 -24.42 4.24
CA MET A 1 -3.67 -23.23 4.37
C MET A 1 -4.11 -22.85 2.98
N ASP A 2 -5.39 -22.58 2.79
CA ASP A 2 -5.88 -22.07 1.51
C ASP A 2 -5.32 -20.66 1.29
N ARG A 3 -5.08 -20.28 0.04
CA ARG A 3 -4.62 -18.92 -0.32
C ARG A 3 -5.69 -17.88 0.04
N THR A 4 -5.24 -16.74 0.55
CA THR A 4 -6.08 -15.59 0.89
C THR A 4 -5.86 -14.51 -0.16
N HIS A 5 -6.86 -14.22 -0.99
CA HIS A 5 -6.81 -13.08 -1.90
C HIS A 5 -7.51 -11.91 -1.24
N TRP A 6 -7.13 -10.68 -1.59
CA TRP A 6 -7.52 -9.49 -0.86
C TRP A 6 -8.26 -8.52 -1.76
N VAL A 7 -9.41 -8.02 -1.31
CA VAL A 7 -9.95 -6.75 -1.80
C VAL A 7 -9.22 -5.64 -1.05
N MET A 8 -8.70 -4.64 -1.75
CA MET A 8 -7.90 -3.60 -1.11
C MET A 8 -8.22 -2.19 -1.59
N ASP A 9 -7.81 -1.21 -0.80
CA ASP A 9 -7.87 0.21 -1.12
C ASP A 9 -6.79 0.98 -0.33
N TYR A 10 -6.34 2.10 -0.90
CA TYR A 10 -5.35 3.00 -0.29
C TYR A 10 -5.89 4.41 -0.11
N GLU A 11 -5.73 4.94 1.10
CA GLU A 11 -5.95 6.36 1.38
C GLU A 11 -4.59 7.07 1.50
N THR A 12 -4.36 8.05 0.63
CA THR A 12 -3.08 8.76 0.50
C THR A 12 -3.25 10.25 0.83
N LEU A 13 -3.25 10.58 2.12
CA LEU A 13 -3.24 11.97 2.60
C LEU A 13 -1.79 12.46 2.73
N LEU A 14 -1.60 13.79 2.68
CA LEU A 14 -0.26 14.40 2.67
C LEU A 14 0.68 13.87 3.76
N ASN A 15 0.17 13.67 4.97
CA ASN A 15 0.94 13.21 6.14
C ASN A 15 0.38 11.92 6.77
N CYS A 16 -0.46 11.19 6.04
CA CYS A 16 -1.05 9.94 6.51
C CYS A 16 -1.32 9.00 5.33
N PHE A 17 -0.84 7.78 5.45
CA PHE A 17 -1.14 6.68 4.55
C PHE A 17 -1.90 5.59 5.29
N ILE A 18 -2.98 5.09 4.69
CA ILE A 18 -3.73 3.95 5.21
C ILE A 18 -3.92 2.93 4.10
N ALA A 19 -3.59 1.68 4.40
CA ALA A 19 -3.87 0.55 3.52
C ALA A 19 -4.82 -0.42 4.20
N VAL A 20 -5.88 -0.82 3.48
CA VAL A 20 -6.87 -1.78 3.98
C VAL A 20 -6.95 -2.95 3.03
N PHE A 21 -6.93 -4.17 3.58
CA PHE A 21 -7.12 -5.42 2.86
C PHE A 21 -8.22 -6.24 3.55
N GLU A 22 -9.25 -6.65 2.83
CA GLU A 22 -10.31 -7.56 3.29
C GLU A 22 -10.21 -8.87 2.51
N ASP A 23 -10.16 -10.01 3.21
CA ASP A 23 -10.14 -11.33 2.59
C ASP A 23 -11.42 -11.55 1.76
N ILE A 24 -11.26 -11.98 0.50
CA ILE A 24 -12.39 -12.22 -0.41
C ILE A 24 -13.34 -13.33 0.08
N LYS A 25 -12.89 -14.22 0.97
CA LYS A 25 -13.65 -15.37 1.47
C LYS A 25 -14.22 -15.16 2.87
N SER A 26 -13.78 -14.14 3.59
CA SER A 26 -14.14 -13.93 5.00
C SER A 26 -14.40 -12.45 5.33
N LYS A 27 -14.33 -12.10 6.61
CA LYS A 27 -14.41 -10.72 7.10
C LYS A 27 -13.13 -10.29 7.81
N ASP A 28 -12.08 -11.09 7.65
CA ASP A 28 -10.77 -10.78 8.20
C ASP A 28 -10.14 -9.62 7.44
N ARG A 29 -9.50 -8.73 8.19
CA ARG A 29 -8.93 -7.49 7.67
C ARG A 29 -7.52 -7.29 8.17
N GLU A 30 -6.66 -6.83 7.27
CA GLU A 30 -5.34 -6.30 7.57
C GLU A 30 -5.37 -4.81 7.28
N ILE A 31 -5.02 -3.99 8.29
CA ILE A 31 -5.07 -2.53 8.19
C ILE A 31 -3.73 -1.98 8.65
N PHE A 32 -3.10 -1.21 7.79
CA PHE A 32 -1.81 -0.57 8.07
C PHE A 32 -1.97 0.94 8.05
N VAL A 33 -1.44 1.59 9.07
CA VAL A 33 -1.53 3.04 9.26
C VAL A 33 -0.14 3.61 9.44
N ILE A 34 0.19 4.60 8.62
CA ILE A 34 1.49 5.26 8.60
C ILE A 34 1.30 6.78 8.67
N HIS A 35 1.69 7.37 9.80
CA HIS A 35 1.77 8.81 10.05
C HIS A 35 2.79 9.06 11.17
N LYS A 36 2.92 10.32 11.58
CA LYS A 36 3.90 10.76 12.59
C LYS A 36 3.91 9.96 13.91
N GLU A 37 2.76 9.50 14.39
CA GLU A 37 2.64 8.83 15.70
C GLU A 37 2.44 7.31 15.60
N ARG A 38 2.20 6.77 14.40
CA ARG A 38 2.01 5.34 14.13
C ARG A 38 2.68 5.01 12.80
N ASN A 39 3.72 4.18 12.83
CA ASN A 39 4.48 3.81 11.63
C ASN A 39 4.51 2.29 11.48
N GLU A 40 3.54 1.74 10.75
CA GLU A 40 3.43 0.30 10.47
C GLU A 40 4.05 -0.09 9.12
N CYS A 41 5.05 0.66 8.66
CA CYS A 41 5.67 0.46 7.36
C CYS A 41 6.33 -0.93 7.24
N LEU A 42 7.01 -1.38 8.30
CA LEU A 42 7.64 -2.70 8.32
C LEU A 42 6.61 -3.83 8.21
N GLU A 43 5.54 -3.76 8.99
CA GLU A 43 4.44 -4.71 8.99
C GLU A 43 3.75 -4.74 7.62
N PHE A 44 3.53 -3.57 7.03
CA PHE A 44 2.93 -3.45 5.71
C PHE A 44 3.81 -4.07 4.61
N ILE A 45 5.10 -3.75 4.56
CA ILE A 45 6.03 -4.34 3.59
C ILE A 45 6.12 -5.85 3.77
N THR A 46 6.20 -6.32 5.02
CA THR A 46 6.22 -7.76 5.33
C THR A 46 4.95 -8.46 4.83
N PHE A 47 3.79 -7.82 4.97
CA PHE A 47 2.52 -8.33 4.44
C PHE A 47 2.54 -8.45 2.91
N LEU A 48 3.02 -7.41 2.20
CA LEU A 48 3.12 -7.44 0.73
C LEU A 48 4.08 -8.53 0.25
N GLU A 49 5.25 -8.68 0.88
CA GLU A 49 6.22 -9.74 0.54
C GLU A 49 5.66 -11.14 0.79
N ARG A 50 4.89 -11.31 1.87
CA ARG A 50 4.15 -12.55 2.12
C ARG A 50 3.14 -12.83 1.01
N ASN A 51 2.38 -11.82 0.56
CA ASN A 51 1.42 -12.00 -0.53
C ASN A 51 2.14 -12.44 -1.82
N ILE A 52 3.29 -11.85 -2.14
CA ILE A 52 4.11 -12.26 -3.29
C ILE A 52 4.54 -13.72 -3.14
N LEU A 53 5.10 -14.10 -1.99
CA LEU A 53 5.58 -15.46 -1.73
C LEU A 53 4.46 -16.51 -1.84
N LEU A 54 3.27 -16.17 -1.37
CA LEU A 54 2.10 -17.06 -1.36
C LEU A 54 1.26 -17.00 -2.65
N GLU A 55 1.67 -16.19 -3.62
CA GLU A 55 0.91 -15.91 -4.85
C GLU A 55 -0.55 -15.47 -4.53
N GLU A 56 -0.68 -14.60 -3.54
CA GLU A 56 -1.94 -13.94 -3.15
C GLU A 56 -2.18 -12.72 -4.03
N TRP A 57 -3.44 -12.50 -4.41
CA TRP A 57 -3.81 -11.49 -5.41
C TRP A 57 -4.51 -10.35 -4.72
N HIS A 58 -4.31 -9.14 -5.24
CA HIS A 58 -5.02 -7.93 -4.82
C HIS A 58 -6.06 -7.54 -5.87
N VAL A 59 -7.26 -7.24 -5.41
CA VAL A 59 -8.38 -6.78 -6.22
C VAL A 59 -8.79 -5.40 -5.74
N SER A 60 -8.69 -4.39 -6.59
CA SER A 60 -9.09 -3.02 -6.26
C SER A 60 -9.75 -2.32 -7.46
N PHE A 61 -10.40 -1.19 -7.18
CA PHE A 61 -11.04 -0.38 -8.21
C PHE A 61 -9.99 0.45 -8.95
N ASN A 62 -9.86 0.27 -10.27
CA ASN A 62 -8.80 0.88 -11.07
C ASN A 62 -7.37 0.55 -10.57
N GLY A 63 -7.17 -0.64 -9.99
CA GLY A 63 -5.91 -1.02 -9.34
C GLY A 63 -4.68 -0.91 -10.22
N ILE A 64 -4.77 -1.30 -11.48
CA ILE A 64 -3.63 -1.19 -12.41
C ILE A 64 -3.22 0.28 -12.61
N GLY A 65 -4.19 1.19 -12.66
CA GLY A 65 -3.96 2.60 -12.88
C GLY A 65 -3.41 3.33 -11.65
N PHE A 66 -3.73 2.87 -10.44
CA PHE A 66 -3.37 3.57 -9.20
C PHE A 66 -2.70 2.66 -8.15
N ASP A 67 -3.44 1.76 -7.51
CA ASP A 67 -2.95 0.98 -6.35
C ASP A 67 -1.68 0.19 -6.66
N ALA A 68 -1.62 -0.43 -7.85
CA ALA A 68 -0.46 -1.20 -8.31
C ALA A 68 0.77 -0.30 -8.49
N GLN A 69 0.58 0.92 -9.01
CA GLN A 69 1.67 1.89 -9.21
C GLN A 69 2.26 2.37 -7.87
N VAL A 70 1.40 2.55 -6.88
CA VAL A 70 1.81 2.91 -5.51
C VAL A 70 2.50 1.72 -4.83
N THR A 71 1.92 0.52 -4.94
CA THR A 71 2.46 -0.71 -4.35
C THR A 71 3.84 -1.06 -4.90
N GLU A 72 4.00 -1.00 -6.23
CA GLU A 72 5.29 -1.23 -6.90
C GLU A 72 6.34 -0.24 -6.41
N HIS A 73 6.00 1.05 -6.34
CA HIS A 73 6.91 2.08 -5.85
C HIS A 73 7.36 1.84 -4.40
N ILE A 74 6.46 1.37 -3.54
CA ILE A 74 6.78 1.02 -2.15
C ILE A 74 7.74 -0.18 -2.11
N LEU A 75 7.46 -1.23 -2.88
CA LEU A 75 8.30 -2.44 -2.93
C LEU A 75 9.70 -2.17 -3.49
N GLU A 76 9.83 -1.33 -4.51
CA GLU A 76 11.11 -0.93 -5.10
C GLU A 76 11.99 -0.13 -4.11
N ASN A 77 11.36 0.63 -3.21
CA ASN A 77 12.06 1.55 -2.28
C ASN A 77 12.04 1.07 -0.82
N LYS A 78 11.64 -0.18 -0.58
CA LYS A 78 11.42 -0.72 0.77
C LYS A 78 12.59 -0.55 1.72
N GLU A 79 13.84 -0.73 1.27
CA GLU A 79 15.03 -0.59 2.12
C GLU A 79 15.15 0.84 2.67
N GLN A 80 14.93 1.84 1.82
CA GLN A 80 14.92 3.25 2.23
C GLN A 80 13.73 3.56 3.16
N LEU A 81 12.54 3.05 2.84
CA LEU A 81 11.33 3.32 3.63
C LEU A 81 11.44 2.81 5.07
N LEU A 82 12.13 1.68 5.28
CA LEU A 82 12.36 1.12 6.62
C LEU A 82 13.29 1.97 7.49
N GLU A 83 14.05 2.90 6.90
CA GLU A 83 14.91 3.85 7.61
C GLU A 83 14.21 5.20 7.89
N MET A 84 13.02 5.42 7.32
CA MET A 84 12.27 6.68 7.41
C MET A 84 11.29 6.69 8.59
N SER A 85 11.03 7.88 9.13
CA SER A 85 9.93 8.09 10.07
C SER A 85 8.56 7.95 9.39
N GLY A 86 7.50 7.72 10.16
CA GLY A 86 6.15 7.54 9.58
C GLY A 86 5.65 8.77 8.82
N GLU A 87 6.03 9.98 9.23
CA GLU A 87 5.71 11.21 8.50
C GLU A 87 6.44 11.28 7.15
N GLU A 88 7.72 10.90 7.12
CA GLU A 88 8.51 10.85 5.88
C GLU A 88 8.00 9.77 4.91
N VAL A 89 7.64 8.59 5.41
CA VAL A 89 7.04 7.52 4.59
C VAL A 89 5.70 7.98 4.00
N ALA A 90 4.83 8.60 4.79
CA ALA A 90 3.55 9.09 4.29
C ALA A 90 3.72 10.15 3.19
N LEU A 91 4.64 11.10 3.37
CA LEU A 91 4.97 12.12 2.36
C LEU A 91 5.55 11.50 1.08
N PHE A 92 6.42 10.50 1.21
CA PHE A 92 7.00 9.76 0.09
C PHE A 92 5.92 9.08 -0.75
N ILE A 93 5.02 8.34 -0.10
CA ILE A 93 3.91 7.64 -0.76
C ILE A 93 2.95 8.64 -1.39
N TYR A 94 2.62 9.72 -0.68
CA TYR A 94 1.76 10.79 -1.19
C TYR A 94 2.30 11.40 -2.49
N ALA A 95 3.61 11.68 -2.56
CA ALA A 95 4.21 12.25 -3.76
C ALA A 95 4.00 11.35 -4.99
N LYS A 96 4.18 10.03 -4.84
CA LYS A 96 3.92 9.06 -5.91
C LYS A 96 2.44 8.97 -6.27
N ALA A 97 1.55 8.99 -5.27
CA ALA A 97 0.11 8.98 -5.51
C ALA A 97 -0.32 10.20 -6.34
N GLN A 98 0.16 11.40 -6.01
CA GLN A 98 -0.14 12.62 -6.77
C GLN A 98 0.42 12.59 -8.20
N ASP A 99 1.66 12.12 -8.39
CA ASP A 99 2.24 11.92 -9.74
C ASP A 99 1.39 10.97 -10.59
N THR A 100 0.90 9.88 -9.99
CA THR A 100 0.07 8.89 -10.67
C THR A 100 -1.28 9.49 -11.08
N ILE A 101 -1.94 10.23 -10.17
CA ILE A 101 -3.20 10.92 -10.47
C ILE A 101 -3.02 11.97 -11.55
N GLN A 102 -1.95 12.78 -11.48
CA GLN A 102 -1.69 13.83 -12.45
C GLN A 102 -1.53 13.26 -13.87
N ARG A 103 -0.76 12.18 -14.03
CA ARG A 103 -0.55 11.52 -15.33
C ARG A 103 -1.84 10.95 -15.93
N GLN A 104 -2.78 10.51 -15.09
CA GLN A 104 -4.09 10.05 -15.56
C GLN A 104 -4.99 11.20 -16.04
N SER A 105 -4.81 12.40 -15.48
CA SER A 105 -5.60 13.59 -15.86
C SER A 105 -5.09 14.31 -17.11
N GLU A 106 -3.84 14.07 -17.51
CA GLU A 106 -3.19 14.69 -18.67
C GLU A 106 -3.28 13.84 -19.96
N GLY A 107 -3.88 12.65 -19.89
CA GLY A 107 -4.16 11.77 -21.03
C GLY A 107 -5.56 11.92 -21.59
#